data_AF-A0A8S0ZTI1-F1
#
_entry.id   AF-A0A8S0ZTI1-F1
#
_cell.length_a   1.000
_cell.length_b   1.000
_cell.length_c   1.000
_cell.angle_alpha   90.00
_cell.angle_beta   90.00
_cell.angle_gamma   90.00
#
_symmetry.space_group_name_H-M   'P 1'
#
loop_
_entity.id
_entity.type
_entity.pdbx_description
1 polymer ?
#
loop_
_entity_poly.entity_id
_entity_poly.type
_entity_poly.pdbx_seq_one_letter_code
_entity_poly.pdbx_strand_id
1 'polypeptide(L)'
;MSIKWNKIQNILKLGHFITGDPYETPYMKMLSQKGRELIVVGGYTFSKKSNYWVCSSRMNNCKAMLRLNAEEKIIFLNNNHTHKPRDLMTTPCGKIIRL
;
A
#
# COMPACT_ATOMS: atom_id res chain seq x y z
N MET A 1 -18.34 28.30 -18.80
CA MET A 1 -18.81 26.93 -18.53
C MET A 1 -17.74 25.95 -18.98
N SER A 2 -17.11 25.28 -18.02
CA SER A 2 -16.22 24.10 -18.09
C SER A 2 -15.23 23.96 -19.25
N ILE A 3 -13.97 24.29 -18.94
CA ILE A 3 -12.77 23.97 -19.72
C ILE A 3 -12.46 22.49 -19.53
N LYS A 4 -12.40 21.75 -20.64
CA LYS A 4 -11.97 20.35 -20.73
C LYS A 4 -10.50 20.23 -20.33
N TRP A 5 -10.20 19.42 -19.31
CA TRP A 5 -8.83 19.11 -18.90
C TRP A 5 -8.21 18.05 -19.82
N ASN A 6 -7.38 18.51 -20.76
CA ASN A 6 -6.44 17.71 -21.54
C ASN A 6 -5.07 18.42 -21.50
N LYS A 7 -4.20 18.12 -20.53
CA LYS A 7 -2.77 18.49 -20.62
C LYS A 7 -1.91 17.84 -19.54
N ILE A 8 -1.34 16.67 -19.80
CA ILE A 8 -0.02 16.31 -19.22
C ILE A 8 0.74 15.48 -20.26
N GLN A 9 1.33 16.17 -21.23
CA GLN A 9 2.37 15.65 -22.12
C GLN A 9 3.43 16.75 -22.24
N ASN A 10 4.44 16.68 -21.38
CA ASN A 10 5.77 17.29 -21.54
C ASN A 10 6.48 17.15 -20.20
N ILE A 11 7.41 16.20 -20.05
CA ILE A 11 8.82 16.42 -19.65
C ILE A 11 9.60 15.14 -20.03
N LEU A 12 10.45 15.23 -21.05
CA LEU A 12 11.59 14.32 -21.22
C LEU A 12 12.85 15.17 -21.42
N LYS A 13 13.96 14.65 -20.88
CA LYS A 13 15.39 15.01 -21.07
C LYS A 13 15.98 15.98 -20.05
N LEU A 14 16.78 15.43 -19.11
CA LEU A 14 18.26 15.41 -19.18
C LEU A 14 18.83 14.60 -17.98
N GLY A 15 19.60 13.55 -18.26
CA GLY A 15 20.69 13.05 -17.40
C GLY A 15 20.37 12.32 -16.08
N HIS A 16 20.52 10.98 -16.11
CA HIS A 16 20.93 10.10 -14.99
C HIS A 16 20.05 9.99 -13.71
N PHE A 17 19.58 8.75 -13.47
CA PHE A 17 18.97 8.16 -12.24
C PHE A 17 17.68 8.78 -11.67
N ILE A 18 16.53 8.26 -12.13
CA ILE A 18 15.41 7.78 -11.26
C ILE A 18 14.39 7.05 -12.15
N THR A 19 14.46 5.72 -12.24
CA THR A 19 13.31 4.91 -12.65
C THR A 19 12.40 4.79 -11.44
N GLY A 20 11.44 5.70 -11.31
CA GLY A 20 10.42 5.64 -10.25
C GLY A 20 9.55 6.87 -10.30
N ASP A 21 8.25 6.68 -10.55
CA ASP A 21 7.27 7.75 -10.47
C ASP A 21 7.33 8.42 -9.08
N PRO A 22 7.35 9.76 -8.98
CA PRO A 22 7.50 10.49 -7.71
C PRO A 22 6.31 10.34 -6.73
N TYR A 23 5.39 9.41 -7.01
CA TYR A 23 4.21 9.11 -6.21
C TYR A 23 4.06 7.62 -5.86
N GLU A 24 5.07 6.77 -6.10
CA GLU A 24 5.01 5.38 -5.65
C GLU A 24 4.85 5.34 -4.11
N THR A 25 3.71 4.87 -3.63
CA THR A 25 3.45 4.74 -2.19
C THR A 25 4.23 3.53 -1.67
N PRO A 26 5.30 3.71 -0.89
CA PRO A 26 6.07 2.58 -0.40
C PRO A 26 5.23 1.80 0.62
N TYR A 27 5.35 0.48 0.56
CA TYR A 27 4.76 -0.42 1.54
C TYR A 27 5.78 -1.48 1.92
N MET A 28 5.57 -2.10 3.08
CA MET A 28 6.39 -3.23 3.52
C MET A 28 5.57 -4.51 3.45
N LYS A 29 6.23 -5.66 3.23
CA LYS A 29 5.58 -6.97 3.33
C LYS A 29 5.93 -7.61 4.68
N MET A 30 4.98 -8.33 5.25
CA MET A 30 5.19 -9.16 6.43
C MET A 30 4.46 -10.49 6.28
N LEU A 31 4.83 -11.47 7.09
CA LEU A 31 4.08 -12.72 7.19
C LEU A 31 3.15 -12.66 8.41
N SER A 32 1.92 -13.14 8.23
CA SER A 32 1.05 -13.46 9.35
C SER A 32 1.59 -14.66 10.13
N GLN A 33 1.10 -14.87 11.36
CA GLN A 33 1.42 -16.04 12.17
C GLN A 33 1.11 -17.37 11.48
N LYS A 34 0.20 -17.38 10.48
CA LYS A 34 -0.16 -18.56 9.67
C LYS A 34 0.60 -18.62 8.34
N GLY A 35 1.67 -17.85 8.17
CA GLY A 35 2.51 -17.84 6.97
C GLY A 35 1.92 -17.11 5.76
N ARG A 36 0.75 -16.46 5.87
CA ARG A 36 0.15 -15.69 4.77
C ARG A 36 0.79 -14.31 4.65
N GLU A 37 1.06 -13.87 3.43
CA GLU A 37 1.58 -12.53 3.12
C GLU A 37 0.58 -11.43 3.52
N LEU A 38 1.12 -10.35 4.07
CA LEU A 38 0.42 -9.14 4.44
C LEU A 38 1.20 -7.92 3.92
N ILE A 39 0.47 -6.88 3.56
CA ILE A 39 1.03 -5.58 3.20
C ILE A 39 0.87 -4.63 4.39
N VAL A 40 1.92 -3.91 4.71
CA VAL A 40 1.97 -2.91 5.78
C VAL A 40 2.05 -1.53 5.15
N VAL A 41 1.06 -0.69 5.43
CA VAL A 41 0.99 0.71 5.00
C VAL A 41 0.56 1.55 6.19
N GLY A 42 1.38 2.53 6.57
CA GLY A 42 1.05 3.46 7.67
C GLY A 42 0.72 2.77 9.00
N GLY A 43 1.39 1.66 9.34
CA GLY A 43 1.13 0.89 10.56
C GLY A 43 -0.09 -0.05 10.51
N TYR A 44 -0.85 -0.03 9.41
CA TYR A 44 -1.95 -0.96 9.19
C TYR A 44 -1.53 -2.14 8.33
N THR A 45 -2.15 -3.28 8.58
CA THR A 45 -1.86 -4.53 7.86
C THR A 45 -3.03 -4.93 6.99
N PHE A 46 -2.76 -5.22 5.72
CA PHE A 46 -3.73 -5.64 4.72
C PHE A 46 -3.48 -7.10 4.34
N SER A 47 -4.55 -7.87 4.17
CA SER A 47 -4.50 -9.28 3.74
C SER A 47 -5.13 -9.45 2.38
N LYS A 48 -4.53 -10.28 1.53
CA LYS A 48 -4.99 -10.56 0.18
C LYS A 48 -6.38 -11.21 0.19
N LYS A 49 -7.26 -10.71 -0.67
CA LYS A 49 -8.61 -11.23 -0.95
C LYS A 49 -8.85 -11.18 -2.46
N SER A 50 -8.62 -12.31 -3.14
CA SER A 50 -8.68 -12.38 -4.61
C SER A 50 -7.80 -11.29 -5.24
N ASN A 51 -8.38 -10.30 -5.91
CA ASN A 51 -7.68 -9.27 -6.68
C ASN A 51 -7.44 -7.96 -5.90
N TYR A 52 -7.81 -7.90 -4.62
CA TYR A 52 -7.60 -6.73 -3.77
C TYR A 52 -7.11 -7.16 -2.40
N TRP A 53 -6.64 -6.21 -1.60
CA TRP A 53 -6.26 -6.47 -0.22
C TRP A 53 -7.13 -5.63 0.70
N VAL A 54 -7.54 -6.23 1.82
CA VAL A 54 -8.42 -5.60 2.81
C VAL A 54 -7.72 -5.51 4.14
N CYS A 55 -8.15 -4.58 5.00
CA CYS A 55 -7.65 -4.53 6.35
C CYS A 55 -7.73 -5.90 7.04
N SER A 56 -6.59 -6.38 7.51
CA SER A 56 -6.47 -7.71 8.10
C SER A 56 -7.10 -7.79 9.50
N SER A 57 -7.47 -6.65 10.11
CA SER A 57 -8.27 -6.62 11.34
C SER A 57 -9.68 -7.09 11.13
N ARG A 58 -10.24 -6.95 9.91
CA ARG A 58 -11.61 -7.36 9.56
C ARG A 58 -12.66 -6.90 10.57
N MET A 59 -12.41 -5.78 11.25
CA MET A 59 -13.41 -5.18 12.12
C MET A 59 -14.63 -4.78 11.28
N ASN A 60 -15.83 -4.98 11.83
CA ASN A 60 -17.08 -4.96 11.08
C ASN A 60 -17.33 -3.69 10.25
N ASN A 61 -16.67 -2.56 10.58
CA ASN A 61 -16.84 -1.28 9.89
C ASN A 61 -15.59 -0.78 9.15
N CYS A 62 -14.49 -1.56 9.14
CA CYS A 62 -13.26 -1.14 8.50
C CYS A 62 -13.34 -1.35 6.98
N LYS A 63 -13.37 -0.23 6.23
CA LYS A 63 -13.49 -0.23 4.77
C LYS A 63 -12.15 -0.04 4.05
N ALA A 64 -11.04 -0.08 4.80
CA ALA A 64 -9.72 0.10 4.22
C ALA A 64 -9.39 -1.04 3.25
N MET A 65 -8.94 -0.64 2.07
CA MET A 65 -8.71 -1.51 0.92
C MET A 65 -7.57 -0.96 0.06
N LEU A 66 -6.76 -1.84 -0.51
CA LEU A 66 -5.76 -1.48 -1.51
C LEU A 66 -5.81 -2.44 -2.70
N ARG A 67 -5.31 -2.00 -3.85
CA ARG A 67 -5.09 -2.83 -5.04
C ARG A 67 -3.68 -2.63 -5.55
N LEU A 68 -3.07 -3.74 -5.93
CA LEU A 68 -1.79 -3.75 -6.62
C LEU A 68 -2.02 -4.01 -8.12
N ASN A 69 -1.13 -3.49 -8.97
CA ASN A 69 -1.03 -3.93 -10.37
C ASN A 69 -0.18 -5.22 -10.48
N ALA A 70 0.07 -5.65 -11.72
CA ALA A 70 0.91 -6.82 -12.01
C ALA A 70 2.39 -6.64 -11.61
N GLU A 71 2.85 -5.40 -11.50
CA GLU A 71 4.22 -5.03 -11.06
C GLU A 71 4.30 -4.83 -9.54
N GLU A 72 3.29 -5.28 -8.79
CA GLU A 72 3.14 -5.10 -7.34
C GLU A 72 3.09 -3.64 -6.87
N LYS A 73 2.84 -2.67 -7.75
CA LYS A 73 2.69 -1.26 -7.38
C LYS A 73 1.28 -0.96 -6.89
N ILE A 74 1.16 -0.14 -5.84
CA ILE A 74 -0.14 0.33 -5.35
C ILE A 74 -0.77 1.26 -6.39
N ILE A 75 -1.87 0.81 -6.99
CA ILE A 75 -2.68 1.62 -7.93
C ILE A 75 -3.92 2.22 -7.28
N PHE A 76 -4.30 1.71 -6.10
CA PHE A 76 -5.41 2.22 -5.32
C PHE A 76 -5.17 1.94 -3.84
N LEU A 77 -5.41 2.95 -3.00
CA LEU A 77 -5.35 2.84 -1.55
C LEU A 77 -6.47 3.68 -0.93
N ASN A 78 -7.42 3.01 -0.30
CA ASN A 78 -8.33 3.59 0.68
C ASN A 78 -7.79 3.27 2.08
N ASN A 79 -7.11 4.23 2.70
CA ASN A 79 -6.52 4.08 4.03
C ASN A 79 -7.43 4.56 5.17
N ASN A 80 -8.76 4.52 4.97
CA ASN A 80 -9.71 4.92 6.00
C ASN A 80 -10.03 3.74 6.94
N HIS A 81 -9.52 3.83 8.17
CA HIS A 81 -9.70 2.83 9.22
C HIS A 81 -10.62 3.34 10.33
N THR A 82 -11.52 2.48 10.81
CA THR A 82 -12.41 2.78 11.95
C THR A 82 -11.85 2.26 13.27
N HIS A 83 -10.54 2.01 13.33
CA HIS A 83 -9.86 1.42 14.48
C HIS A 83 -8.40 1.85 14.51
N LYS A 84 -7.78 1.75 15.69
CA LYS A 84 -6.36 2.06 15.84
C LYS A 84 -5.45 1.06 15.11
N PRO A 85 -4.21 1.45 14.74
CA PRO A 85 -3.21 0.53 14.21
C PRO A 85 -2.91 -0.62 15.19
N ARG A 86 -2.30 -1.69 14.68
CA ARG A 86 -1.75 -2.74 15.53
C ARG A 86 -0.33 -2.39 15.93
N ASP A 87 0.08 -2.89 17.08
CA ASP A 87 1.46 -2.81 17.52
C ASP A 87 2.31 -3.77 16.67
N LEU A 88 3.20 -3.18 15.87
CA LEU A 88 4.14 -3.88 15.00
C LEU A 88 5.55 -3.56 15.50
N MET A 89 6.43 -4.55 15.53
CA MET A 89 7.86 -4.33 15.75
C MET A 89 8.67 -4.80 14.54
N THR A 90 9.73 -4.06 14.25
CA THR A 90 10.76 -4.49 13.31
C THR A 90 11.87 -5.17 14.11
N THR A 91 12.15 -6.43 13.82
CA THR A 91 13.26 -7.15 14.42
C THR A 91 14.60 -6.57 13.94
N PRO A 92 15.72 -6.82 14.65
CA PRO A 92 17.05 -6.42 14.19
C PRO A 92 17.42 -6.97 12.80
N CYS A 93 16.84 -8.11 12.40
CA CYS A 93 17.01 -8.69 11.07
C CYS A 93 16.07 -8.11 10.00
N GLY A 94 15.35 -7.03 10.30
CA GLY A 94 14.50 -6.30 9.35
C GLY A 94 13.13 -6.94 9.10
N LYS A 95 12.72 -7.95 9.89
CA LYS A 95 11.39 -8.57 9.75
C LYS A 95 10.37 -7.82 10.59
N ILE A 96 9.19 -7.57 10.03
CA ILE A 96 8.07 -7.00 10.77
C ILE A 96 7.28 -8.14 11.39
N ILE A 97 7.07 -8.08 12.70
CA ILE A 97 6.20 -9.01 13.43
C ILE A 97 5.13 -8.24 14.22
N ARG A 98 4.03 -8.92 14.54
CA ARG A 98 3.03 -8.40 15.47
C ARG A 98 3.55 -8.61 16.90
N LEU A 99 3.32 -7.62 17.75
CA LEU A 99 3.48 -7.75 19.20
C LEU A 99 2.30 -8.52 19.82
#